data_AF-A0A926BAM2-F1
#
_entry.id   AF-A0A926BAM2-F1
#
_cell.length_a   1.000
_cell.length_b   1.000
_cell.length_c   1.000
_cell.angle_alpha   90.00
_cell.angle_beta   90.00
_cell.angle_gamma   90.00
#
_symmetry.space_group_name_H-M   'P 1'
#
loop_
_entity.id
_entity.type
_entity.pdbx_description
1 polymer ?
#
loop_
_entity_poly.entity_id
_entity_poly.type
_entity_poly.pdbx_seq_one_letter_code
_entity_poly.pdbx_strand_id
1 'polypeptide(L)' 'MGMLDGLFSPAVPTMQGQGVLLRMPRGADYESWRRLRHRSRDFLTPWEPSWTTDELSRKAYRIRLMRYRQDARE' A
#
# COMPACT_ATOMS: atom_id res chain seq x y z
N MET A 1 -10.85 2.82 -17.48
CA MET A 1 -11.25 4.07 -16.81
C MET A 1 -10.24 4.37 -15.71
N GLY A 2 -9.25 5.20 -16.00
CA GLY A 2 -8.13 5.49 -15.09
C GLY A 2 -7.47 6.83 -15.42
N MET A 3 -8.29 7.86 -15.63
CA MET A 3 -7.83 9.17 -16.13
C MET A 3 -8.10 10.35 -15.18
N LEU A 4 -8.53 10.11 -13.93
CA LEU A 4 -8.89 11.21 -13.02
C LEU A 4 -8.28 11.10 -11.61
N ASP A 5 -7.43 10.12 -11.32
CA ASP A 5 -6.75 10.05 -10.02
C ASP A 5 -5.67 11.15 -9.84
N GLY A 6 -5.28 11.83 -10.94
CA GLY A 6 -4.12 12.74 -10.97
C GLY A 6 -4.42 14.24 -10.81
N LEU A 7 -5.69 14.67 -10.80
CA LEU A 7 -5.99 16.11 -10.86
C LEU A 7 -5.96 16.83 -9.51
N PHE A 8 -6.09 16.13 -8.37
CA PHE A 8 -6.26 16.81 -7.07
C PHE A 8 -5.60 16.11 -5.86
N SER A 9 -4.61 15.24 -6.04
CA SER A 9 -3.74 14.83 -4.93
C SER A 9 -2.47 15.69 -4.91
N PRO A 10 -2.04 16.21 -3.74
CA PRO A 10 -0.70 16.79 -3.65
C PRO A 10 0.29 15.75 -4.17
N ALA A 11 1.25 16.20 -4.99
CA ALA A 11 2.19 15.32 -5.66
C ALA A 11 3.07 14.61 -4.61
N VAL A 12 2.66 13.42 -4.16
CA VAL A 12 3.51 12.55 -3.35
C VAL A 12 4.69 12.17 -4.24
N PRO A 13 5.94 12.47 -3.82
CA PRO A 13 7.09 12.27 -4.68
C PRO A 13 7.29 10.79 -5.02
N THR A 14 7.71 10.52 -6.24
CA THR A 14 8.21 9.20 -6.66
C THR A 14 9.72 9.23 -6.67
N MET A 15 10.37 8.19 -6.15
CA MET A 15 11.82 8.05 -6.16
C MET A 15 12.22 6.88 -7.06
N GLN A 16 13.24 7.08 -7.89
CA GLN A 16 13.79 6.06 -8.77
C GLN A 16 15.23 5.73 -8.34
N GLY A 17 15.50 4.44 -8.15
CA GLY A 17 16.83 3.89 -7.97
C GLY A 17 17.18 2.92 -9.09
N GLN A 18 18.28 2.19 -8.96
CA GLN A 18 18.68 1.20 -9.96
C GLN A 18 17.73 -0.02 -9.93
N GLY A 19 16.79 -0.06 -10.87
CA GLY A 19 15.79 -1.13 -10.98
C GLY A 19 14.69 -1.07 -9.92
N VAL A 20 14.62 0.01 -9.12
CA VAL A 20 13.65 0.16 -8.03
C VAL A 20 12.87 1.45 -8.20
N LEU A 21 11.55 1.35 -8.12
CA LEU A 21 10.64 2.50 -8.10
C LEU A 21 9.91 2.55 -6.77
N LEU A 22 10.06 3.64 -6.04
CA LEU A 22 9.27 3.96 -4.87
C LEU A 22 8.19 4.97 -5.26
N ARG A 23 6.94 4.64 -4.94
CA ARG A 23 5.78 5.49 -5.18
C ARG A 23 4.71 5.23 -4.13
N MET A 24 3.76 6.16 -4.04
CA MET A 24 2.56 5.94 -3.25
C MET A 24 1.80 4.68 -3.72
N PRO A 25 1.33 3.82 -2.80
CA PRO A 25 0.50 2.67 -3.16
C PRO A 25 -0.87 3.13 -3.68
N ARG A 26 -1.45 2.35 -4.59
CA ARG A 26 -2.71 2.64 -5.29
C ARG A 26 -3.68 1.48 -5.09
N GLY A 27 -4.97 1.74 -5.30
CA GLY A 27 -6.00 0.70 -5.19
C GLY A 27 -5.74 -0.53 -6.08
N ALA A 28 -5.18 -0.32 -7.27
CA ALA A 28 -4.83 -1.37 -8.21
C ALA A 28 -3.72 -2.32 -7.69
N ASP A 29 -2.92 -1.92 -6.70
CA ASP A 29 -1.84 -2.73 -6.17
C ASP A 29 -2.32 -3.82 -5.21
N TYR A 30 -3.60 -3.81 -4.82
CA TYR A 30 -4.17 -4.68 -3.81
C TYR A 30 -3.82 -6.16 -4.02
N GLU A 31 -4.03 -6.70 -5.22
CA GLU A 31 -3.85 -8.15 -5.44
C GLU A 31 -2.38 -8.56 -5.35
N SER A 32 -1.48 -7.73 -5.90
CA SER A 32 -0.03 -7.95 -5.82
C SER A 32 0.47 -7.82 -4.38
N TRP A 33 0.02 -6.80 -3.65
CA TRP A 33 0.33 -6.60 -2.23
C TRP A 33 -0.16 -7.77 -1.38
N ARG A 34 -1.42 -8.17 -1.54
CA ARG A 34 -2.05 -9.28 -0.80
C ARG A 34 -1.29 -10.58 -1.01
N ARG A 35 -1.01 -10.93 -2.26
CA ARG A 35 -0.31 -12.17 -2.61
C ARG A 35 1.11 -12.19 -2.05
N LEU A 36 1.82 -11.07 -2.11
CA LEU A 36 3.17 -10.97 -1.54
C LEU A 36 3.14 -11.17 -0.01
N ARG A 37 2.30 -10.40 0.69
CA ARG A 37 2.15 -10.49 2.15
C ARG A 37 1.70 -11.86 2.61
N HIS A 38 0.74 -12.48 1.91
CA HIS A 38 0.29 -13.83 2.23
C HIS A 38 1.42 -14.84 2.15
N ARG A 39 2.25 -14.81 1.09
CA ARG A 39 3.40 -15.71 0.94
C ARG A 39 4.49 -15.45 1.97
N SER A 40 4.62 -14.21 2.43
CA SER A 40 5.61 -13.81 3.44
C SER A 40 5.10 -13.90 4.88
N ARG A 41 3.89 -14.43 5.12
CA ARG A 41 3.24 -14.38 6.44
C ARG A 41 4.11 -14.99 7.55
N ASP A 42 4.64 -16.19 7.33
CA ASP A 42 5.42 -16.89 8.35
C ASP A 42 6.70 -16.14 8.70
N PHE A 43 7.33 -15.51 7.69
CA PHE A 43 8.49 -14.66 7.88
C PHE A 43 8.16 -13.35 8.61
N LEU A 44 7.01 -12.74 8.34
CA LEU A 44 6.61 -11.45 8.90
C LEU A 44 6.03 -11.53 10.32
N THR A 45 5.40 -12.66 10.67
CA THR A 45 4.69 -12.84 11.94
C THR A 45 5.52 -12.50 13.19
N PRO A 46 6.83 -12.80 13.27
CA PRO A 46 7.64 -12.44 14.44
C PRO A 46 7.91 -10.92 14.58
N TRP A 47 7.78 -10.16 13.49
CA TRP A 47 8.21 -8.75 13.42
C TRP A 47 7.04 -7.77 13.34
N GLU A 48 5.87 -8.24 12.95
CA GLU A 48 4.66 -7.43 12.87
C GLU A 48 3.79 -7.61 14.13
N PRO A 49 2.97 -6.60 14.49
CA PRO A 49 1.90 -6.79 15.46
C PRO A 49 0.98 -7.95 15.07
N SER A 50 0.21 -8.46 16.03
CA SER A 50 -0.71 -9.58 15.81
C SER A 50 -1.54 -9.42 14.53
N TRP A 51 -1.46 -10.43 13.65
CA TRP A 51 -2.21 -10.48 12.41
C TRP A 51 -3.70 -10.64 12.69
N THR A 52 -4.51 -9.63 12.33
CA THR A 52 -5.96 -9.76 12.40
C THR A 52 -6.46 -10.69 11.30
N THR A 53 -7.65 -11.26 11.49
CA THR A 53 -8.28 -12.15 10.50
C THR A 53 -8.61 -11.44 9.18
N ASP A 54 -8.78 -10.12 9.22
CA ASP A 54 -9.11 -9.28 8.06
C ASP A 54 -7.92 -8.44 7.55
N GLU A 55 -6.71 -8.69 8.06
CA GLU A 55 -5.48 -7.94 7.76
C GLU A 55 -5.21 -7.83 6.26
N LEU A 56 -5.50 -8.89 5.51
CA LEU A 56 -5.33 -8.96 4.05
C LEU A 56 -6.60 -8.64 3.24
N SER A 57 -7.64 -8.12 3.89
CA SER A 57 -8.90 -7.77 3.22
C SER A 57 -8.78 -6.49 2.39
N ARG A 58 -9.65 -6.34 1.38
CA ARG A 58 -9.78 -5.10 0.60
C ARG A 58 -10.11 -3.89 1.49
N LYS A 59 -10.88 -4.11 2.57
CA LYS A 59 -11.26 -3.06 3.52
C LYS A 59 -10.04 -2.56 4.29
N ALA A 60 -9.27 -3.47 4.90
CA ALA A 60 -8.05 -3.13 5.62
C ALA A 60 -7.03 -2.42 4.71
N TYR A 61 -6.87 -2.89 3.48
CA TYR A 61 -6.00 -2.24 2.49
C TYR A 61 -6.45 -0.80 2.17
N ARG A 62 -7.74 -0.57 1.95
CA ARG A 62 -8.27 0.78 1.70
C ARG A 62 -8.01 1.73 2.88
N ILE A 63 -8.19 1.25 4.11
CA ILE A 63 -7.89 2.03 5.32
C ILE A 63 -6.40 2.40 5.36
N ARG A 64 -5.50 1.47 5.04
CA ARG A 64 -4.05 1.76 4.93
C ARG A 64 -3.77 2.84 3.90
N LEU A 65 -4.37 2.78 2.70
CA LEU A 65 -4.19 3.83 1.69
C LEU A 65 -4.67 5.21 2.16
N MET A 66 -5.76 5.27 2.92
CA MET A 66 -6.25 6.53 3.50
C MET A 66 -5.28 7.07 4.55
N ARG A 67 -4.76 6.20 5.44
CA ARG A 67 -3.74 6.58 6.44
C ARG A 67 -2.49 7.11 5.77
N TYR A 68 -1.92 6.39 4.81
CA TYR A 68 -0.73 6.85 4.11
C TYR A 68 -0.92 8.22 3.43
N ARG A 69 -2.10 8.47 2.85
CA ARG A 69 -2.41 9.78 2.25
C ARG A 69 -2.50 10.89 3.28
N GLN A 70 -2.94 10.58 4.50
CA GLN A 70 -2.95 11.51 5.61
C GLN A 70 -1.52 11.77 6.08
N ASP A 71 -0.75 10.71 6.34
CA ASP A 71 0.66 10.79 6.76
C ASP A 71 1.51 11.57 5.76
N ALA A 72 1.24 11.45 4.46
CA ALA A 72 1.98 12.18 3.41
C ALA A 72 1.67 13.69 3.33
N ARG A 73 0.64 14.17 4.06
CA ARG A 73 0.30 15.60 4.16
C ARG A 73 0.89 16.25 5.40
N GLU A 74 1.30 15.46 6.38
CA GLU A 74 1.92 15.88 7.64
C GLU A 74 3.43 16.01 7.45
#